data_AF-A0AAV1CKZ7-F1
#
_entry.id   AF-A0AAV1CKZ7-F1
#
_cell.length_a   1.000
_cell.length_b   1.000
_cell.length_c   1.000
_cell.angle_alpha   90.00
_cell.angle_beta   90.00
_cell.angle_gamma   90.00
#
_symmetry.space_group_name_H-M   'P 1'
#
loop_
_entity.id
_entity.type
_entity.pdbx_description
1 polymer ?
#
loop_
_entity_poly.entity_id
_entity_poly.type
_entity_poly.pdbx_seq_one_letter_code
_entity_poly.pdbx_strand_id
1 'polypeptide(L)'
;MPYNIWCGGCESMIAKGVRFNAEKKQVGNYYSTKIWSFTMKSACCKQEIVIQTDPQNCQYVIISGARKKVEEFDEEDAETLLLPVDEERSKLSDPFYRLEHQEEDIKKKKEAEPALVRLQRLSDSRHSDDYVLNKALRAKLRSQKKRVAEEEAASRKMGFGIRLLPASEEDVAAAKRVKFAQKFERNRKDKRALIQSASIFSGPYASSSSKTNLELQSKRRKINAAVASKLLVGGFKPSSRAR
;
A
#
# COMPACT_ATOMS: atom_id res chain seq x y z
N MET A 1 -21.46 32.95 -19.47
CA MET A 1 -22.44 32.03 -18.86
C MET A 1 -22.42 32.18 -17.35
N PRO A 2 -23.59 32.38 -16.70
CA PRO A 2 -23.68 32.63 -15.25
C PRO A 2 -23.45 31.39 -14.37
N TYR A 3 -23.74 30.19 -14.87
CA TYR A 3 -23.53 28.91 -14.20
C TYR A 3 -23.27 27.79 -15.23
N ASN A 4 -22.96 26.59 -14.74
CA ASN A 4 -22.69 25.41 -15.58
C ASN A 4 -23.99 24.92 -16.24
N ILE A 5 -23.95 24.69 -17.55
CA ILE A 5 -25.11 24.24 -18.33
C ILE A 5 -24.73 23.11 -19.29
N TRP A 6 -25.71 22.28 -19.62
CA TRP A 6 -25.63 21.26 -20.67
C TRP A 6 -26.32 21.78 -21.92
N CYS A 7 -25.63 21.75 -23.06
CA CYS A 7 -26.24 22.14 -24.34
C CYS A 7 -27.26 21.09 -24.79
N GLY A 8 -28.47 21.51 -25.15
CA GLY A 8 -29.54 20.59 -25.55
C GLY A 8 -29.33 19.92 -26.91
N GLY A 9 -28.39 20.40 -27.74
CA GLY A 9 -28.13 19.84 -29.08
C GLY A 9 -27.01 18.80 -29.13
N CYS A 10 -25.91 19.02 -28.40
CA CYS A 10 -24.72 18.17 -28.45
C CYS A 10 -24.28 17.63 -27.08
N GLU A 11 -25.09 17.87 -26.04
CA GLU A 11 -24.86 17.42 -24.65
C GLU A 11 -23.47 17.78 -24.10
N SER A 12 -22.81 18.78 -24.68
CA SER A 12 -21.53 19.27 -24.17
C SER A 12 -21.78 20.21 -22.99
N MET A 13 -20.91 20.09 -21.98
CA MET A 13 -20.94 20.96 -20.81
C MET A 13 -20.33 22.32 -21.16
N ILE A 14 -21.06 23.40 -20.89
CA ILE A 14 -20.57 24.78 -20.96
C ILE A 14 -20.32 25.25 -19.54
N ALA A 15 -19.06 25.55 -19.24
CA ALA A 15 -18.65 25.99 -17.91
C ALA A 15 -19.14 27.42 -17.58
N LYS A 16 -19.27 27.69 -16.29
CA LYS A 16 -19.48 29.02 -15.73
C LYS A 16 -18.34 29.93 -16.16
N GLY A 17 -18.67 31.16 -16.54
CA GLY A 17 -17.69 32.17 -16.98
C GLY A 17 -17.29 32.09 -18.46
N VAL A 18 -17.71 31.07 -19.22
CA VAL A 18 -17.47 31.05 -20.67
C VAL A 18 -18.12 32.26 -21.34
N ARG A 19 -17.35 32.97 -22.17
CA ARG A 19 -17.76 34.21 -22.84
C ARG A 19 -18.43 33.88 -24.17
N PHE A 20 -19.53 34.58 -24.46
CA PHE A 20 -20.27 34.47 -25.71
C PHE A 20 -20.58 35.86 -26.25
N ASN A 21 -20.58 35.98 -27.57
CA ASN A 21 -21.27 37.08 -28.24
C ASN A 21 -22.76 36.75 -28.21
N ALA A 22 -23.55 37.57 -27.53
CA ALA A 22 -24.98 37.36 -27.34
C ALA A 22 -25.76 38.58 -27.83
N GLU A 23 -26.92 38.34 -28.45
CA GLU A 23 -27.86 39.41 -28.74
C GLU A 23 -28.71 39.67 -27.50
N LYS A 24 -28.79 40.94 -27.11
CA LYS A 24 -29.58 41.39 -25.97
C LYS A 24 -30.91 41.96 -26.45
N LYS A 25 -32.03 41.39 -26.02
CA LYS A 25 -33.39 41.84 -26.32
C LYS A 25 -34.16 42.12 -25.03
N GLN A 26 -34.95 43.19 -25.01
CA GLN A 26 -35.89 43.43 -23.90
C GLN A 26 -37.17 42.66 -24.21
N VAL A 27 -37.59 41.75 -23.32
CA VAL A 27 -38.78 40.89 -23.55
C VAL A 27 -39.95 41.29 -22.67
N GLY A 28 -39.70 41.88 -21.50
CA GLY A 28 -40.74 42.34 -20.59
C GLY A 28 -40.18 43.17 -19.45
N ASN A 29 -41.03 43.51 -18.48
CA ASN A 29 -40.65 44.19 -17.25
C ASN A 29 -41.24 43.44 -16.04
N TYR A 30 -40.46 43.29 -14.98
CA TYR A 30 -40.92 42.87 -13.66
C TYR A 30 -41.02 44.13 -12.78
N TYR A 31 -42.24 44.60 -12.54
CA TYR A 31 -42.51 45.94 -12.00
C TYR A 31 -41.76 47.04 -12.77
N SER A 32 -40.81 47.72 -12.15
CA SER A 32 -39.96 48.76 -12.75
C SER A 32 -38.69 48.22 -13.41
N THR A 33 -38.34 46.94 -13.18
CA THR A 33 -37.08 46.34 -13.65
C THR A 33 -37.26 45.63 -14.98
N LYS A 34 -36.40 45.91 -15.96
CA LYS A 34 -36.48 45.30 -17.30
C LYS A 34 -35.97 43.86 -17.28
N ILE A 35 -36.71 42.95 -17.90
CA ILE A 35 -36.30 41.57 -18.16
C ILE A 35 -35.57 41.52 -19.50
N TRP A 36 -34.30 41.11 -19.45
CA TRP A 36 -33.45 40.94 -20.61
C TRP A 36 -33.40 39.48 -21.03
N SER A 37 -33.55 39.24 -22.33
CA SER A 37 -33.28 37.96 -22.98
C SER A 37 -31.97 38.03 -23.73
N PHE A 38 -31.12 37.05 -23.50
CA PHE A 38 -29.83 36.88 -24.15
C PHE A 38 -29.89 35.63 -25.03
N THR A 39 -29.81 35.83 -26.34
CA THR A 39 -29.72 34.74 -27.31
C THR A 39 -28.27 34.57 -27.75
N MET A 40 -27.74 33.35 -27.62
CA MET A 40 -26.35 33.05 -27.99
C MET A 40 -26.25 31.67 -28.62
N LYS A 41 -25.19 31.44 -29.41
CA LYS A 41 -24.97 30.18 -30.12
C LYS A 41 -23.91 29.34 -29.41
N SER A 42 -24.18 28.04 -29.25
CA SER A 42 -23.19 27.08 -28.76
C SER A 42 -22.00 26.98 -29.70
N ALA A 43 -20.79 26.89 -29.16
CA ALA A 43 -19.56 26.79 -29.94
C ALA A 43 -19.47 25.49 -30.75
N CYS A 44 -20.06 24.39 -30.25
CA CYS A 44 -19.93 23.07 -30.86
C CYS A 44 -20.98 22.84 -31.97
N CYS A 45 -22.26 23.05 -31.67
CA CYS A 45 -23.37 22.68 -32.55
C CYS A 45 -24.11 23.87 -33.16
N LYS A 46 -23.68 25.12 -32.87
CA LYS A 46 -24.35 26.37 -33.28
C LYS A 46 -25.83 26.47 -32.84
N GLN A 47 -26.30 25.58 -31.97
CA GLN A 47 -27.63 25.62 -31.38
C GLN A 47 -27.83 26.93 -30.61
N GLU A 48 -29.00 27.54 -30.77
CA GLU A 48 -29.36 28.76 -30.05
C GLU A 48 -29.81 28.43 -28.62
N ILE A 49 -29.19 29.11 -27.66
CA ILE A 49 -29.48 29.04 -26.23
C ILE A 49 -30.06 30.39 -25.83
N VAL A 50 -31.23 30.37 -25.18
CA VAL A 50 -31.94 31.56 -24.73
C VAL A 50 -31.99 31.57 -23.21
N ILE A 51 -31.42 32.63 -22.63
CA ILE A 51 -31.38 32.85 -21.18
C ILE A 51 -32.06 34.18 -20.87
N GLN A 52 -32.95 34.20 -19.88
CA GLN A 52 -33.57 35.42 -19.36
C GLN A 52 -33.13 35.73 -17.94
N THR A 53 -33.14 37.03 -17.61
CA THR A 53 -32.98 37.51 -16.23
C THR A 53 -34.31 37.38 -15.48
N ASP A 54 -34.29 36.83 -14.28
CA ASP A 54 -35.40 36.83 -13.34
C ASP A 54 -35.07 37.74 -12.13
N PRO A 55 -35.64 38.97 -12.09
CA PRO A 55 -35.40 39.91 -10.99
C PRO A 55 -35.98 39.48 -9.65
N GLN A 56 -36.97 38.58 -9.60
CA GLN A 56 -37.61 38.15 -8.35
C GLN A 56 -36.65 37.31 -7.51
N ASN A 57 -36.02 36.33 -8.14
CA ASN A 57 -35.13 35.38 -7.49
C ASN A 57 -33.64 35.75 -7.63
N CYS A 58 -33.33 36.90 -8.25
CA CYS A 58 -31.97 37.33 -8.59
C CYS A 58 -31.19 36.29 -9.41
N GLN A 59 -31.88 35.58 -10.32
CA GLN A 59 -31.33 34.44 -11.05
C GLN A 59 -31.45 34.61 -12.57
N TYR A 60 -30.72 33.78 -13.31
CA TYR A 60 -30.90 33.64 -14.75
C TYR A 60 -31.62 32.33 -15.04
N VAL A 61 -32.68 32.37 -15.84
CA VAL A 61 -33.49 31.21 -16.19
C VAL A 61 -33.26 30.84 -17.65
N ILE A 62 -33.04 29.55 -17.91
CA ILE A 62 -32.92 29.03 -19.28
C ILE A 62 -34.33 28.79 -19.82
N ILE A 63 -34.64 29.37 -20.97
CA ILE A 63 -35.94 29.15 -21.64
C ILE A 63 -35.83 28.05 -22.67
N SER A 64 -34.75 28.05 -23.45
CA SER A 64 -34.57 27.08 -24.52
C SER A 64 -33.08 26.81 -24.80
N GLY A 65 -32.83 25.63 -25.36
CA GLY A 65 -31.54 25.25 -25.93
C GLY A 65 -30.50 24.73 -24.93
N ALA A 66 -30.76 24.75 -23.63
CA ALA A 66 -29.86 24.20 -22.62
C ALA A 66 -30.60 23.72 -21.36
N ARG A 67 -29.91 22.92 -20.54
CA ARG A 67 -30.34 22.50 -19.19
C ARG A 67 -29.32 22.97 -18.17
N LYS A 68 -29.77 23.45 -17.00
CA LYS A 68 -28.86 23.82 -15.91
C LYS A 68 -28.23 22.55 -15.35
N LYS A 69 -26.91 22.58 -15.11
CA LYS A 69 -26.25 21.51 -14.34
C LYS A 69 -26.62 21.71 -12.87
N VAL A 70 -27.25 20.71 -12.27
CA VAL A 70 -27.50 20.68 -10.82
C VAL A 70 -26.18 20.32 -10.14
N GLU A 71 -25.71 21.19 -9.25
CA GLU A 71 -24.51 20.97 -8.42
C GLU A 71 -24.88 20.76 -6.95
N GLU A 72 -26.15 20.93 -6.62
CA GLU A 72 -26.71 20.51 -5.35
C GLU A 72 -26.74 18.99 -5.37
N PHE A 73 -25.94 18.39 -4.49
CA PHE A 73 -26.02 16.97 -4.23
C PHE A 73 -27.26 16.76 -3.36
N ASP A 74 -28.21 15.98 -3.86
CA ASP A 74 -29.31 15.51 -3.03
C ASP A 74 -28.72 14.70 -1.87
N GLU A 75 -29.26 14.88 -0.66
CA GLU A 75 -28.78 14.24 0.58
C GLU A 75 -28.71 12.70 0.44
N GLU A 76 -29.53 12.13 -0.46
CA GLU A 76 -29.57 10.72 -0.81
C GLU A 76 -28.34 10.25 -1.61
N ASP A 77 -27.79 11.10 -2.49
CA ASP A 77 -26.65 10.77 -3.37
C ASP A 77 -25.29 10.92 -2.67
N ALA A 78 -25.25 11.59 -1.52
CA ALA A 78 -24.01 11.95 -0.83
C ALA A 78 -23.42 10.86 0.09
N GLU A 79 -24.07 9.69 0.22
CA GLU A 79 -23.75 8.62 1.21
C GLU A 79 -23.49 9.16 2.64
N THR A 80 -23.97 10.36 2.92
CA THR A 80 -23.93 10.93 4.26
C THR A 80 -25.03 10.21 5.02
N LEU A 81 -24.68 9.62 6.16
CA LEU A 81 -25.62 8.90 7.03
C LEU A 81 -26.91 9.71 7.12
N LEU A 82 -27.97 9.24 6.44
CA LEU A 82 -29.32 9.74 6.63
C LEU A 82 -29.57 9.51 8.12
N LEU A 83 -29.50 10.58 8.90
CA LEU A 83 -29.95 10.50 10.28
C LEU A 83 -31.39 9.94 10.16
N PRO A 84 -31.75 8.86 10.87
CA PRO A 84 -33.10 8.29 10.82
C PRO A 84 -34.06 9.28 11.50
N VAL A 85 -34.48 10.29 10.75
CA VAL A 85 -34.95 11.57 11.30
C VAL A 85 -36.08 12.06 10.43
N ASP A 86 -37.15 11.28 10.28
CA ASP A 86 -38.45 11.90 9.96
C ASP A 86 -39.19 12.23 11.27
N GLU A 87 -39.10 11.32 12.25
CA GLU A 87 -39.67 11.53 13.58
C GLU A 87 -38.89 12.54 14.41
N GLU A 88 -37.55 12.48 14.40
CA GLU A 88 -36.71 13.43 15.15
C GLU A 88 -36.72 14.83 14.51
N ARG A 89 -36.84 14.95 13.17
CA ARG A 89 -36.98 16.25 12.46
C ARG A 89 -38.30 16.92 12.87
N SER A 90 -39.37 16.12 12.94
CA SER A 90 -40.68 16.58 13.40
C SER A 90 -40.66 17.02 14.87
N LYS A 91 -39.95 16.29 15.74
CA LYS A 91 -39.75 16.67 17.15
C LYS A 91 -38.85 17.90 17.31
N LEU A 92 -37.87 18.10 16.42
CA LEU A 92 -37.02 19.29 16.40
C LEU A 92 -37.76 20.58 16.00
N SER A 93 -38.98 20.46 15.47
CA SER A 93 -39.88 21.59 15.24
C SER A 93 -40.43 22.17 16.55
N ASP A 94 -40.44 21.41 17.66
CA ASP A 94 -40.84 21.89 18.97
C ASP A 94 -39.69 22.70 19.61
N PRO A 95 -39.91 23.99 19.97
CA PRO A 95 -38.91 24.81 20.63
C PRO A 95 -38.35 24.23 21.93
N PHE A 96 -39.15 23.52 22.72
CA PHE A 96 -38.71 22.96 24.00
C PHE A 96 -37.78 21.76 23.79
N TYR A 97 -38.18 20.81 22.94
CA TYR A 97 -37.36 19.65 22.59
C TYR A 97 -35.99 20.08 22.03
N ARG A 98 -35.98 21.08 21.13
CA ARG A 98 -34.75 21.61 20.56
C ARG A 98 -33.82 22.21 21.63
N LEU A 99 -34.37 22.91 22.62
CA LEU A 99 -33.57 23.53 23.68
C LEU A 99 -32.93 22.46 24.58
N GLU A 100 -33.70 21.45 24.98
CA GLU A 100 -33.20 20.35 25.82
C GLU A 100 -32.06 19.59 25.14
N HIS A 101 -32.21 19.25 23.85
CA HIS A 101 -31.17 18.57 23.08
C HIS A 101 -29.92 19.44 22.90
N GLN A 102 -30.09 20.75 22.67
CA GLN A 102 -28.97 21.68 22.63
C GLN A 102 -28.22 21.73 23.96
N GLU A 103 -28.93 21.73 25.10
CA GLU A 103 -28.29 21.69 26.41
C GLU A 103 -27.54 20.38 26.67
N GLU A 104 -28.12 19.24 26.28
CA GLU A 104 -27.45 17.94 26.34
C GLU A 104 -26.18 17.91 25.50
N ASP A 105 -26.21 18.44 24.29
CA ASP A 105 -25.04 18.52 23.42
C ASP A 105 -23.96 19.44 24.00
N ILE A 106 -24.35 20.55 24.63
CA ILE A 106 -23.42 21.42 25.36
C ILE A 106 -22.81 20.68 26.56
N LYS A 107 -23.59 19.87 27.29
CA LYS A 107 -23.09 19.04 28.40
C LYS A 107 -22.07 18.01 27.90
N LYS A 108 -22.41 17.23 26.86
CA LYS A 108 -21.51 16.27 26.21
C LYS A 108 -20.21 16.95 25.76
N LYS A 109 -20.30 18.13 25.16
CA LYS A 109 -19.13 18.93 24.76
C LYS A 109 -18.24 19.28 25.95
N LYS A 110 -18.82 19.78 27.04
CA LYS A 110 -18.09 20.15 28.27
C LYS A 110 -17.44 18.94 28.95
N GLU A 111 -18.10 17.78 28.93
CA GLU A 111 -17.55 16.53 29.47
C GLU A 111 -16.36 16.01 28.63
N ALA A 112 -16.42 16.16 27.31
CA ALA A 112 -15.35 15.74 26.40
C ALA A 112 -14.15 16.70 26.40
N GLU A 113 -14.36 17.99 26.64
CA GLU A 113 -13.33 19.03 26.64
C GLU A 113 -12.08 18.71 27.48
N PRO A 114 -12.15 18.29 28.76
CA PRO A 114 -10.96 17.95 29.54
C PRO A 114 -10.20 16.74 28.99
N ALA A 115 -10.89 15.79 28.35
CA ALA A 115 -10.22 14.66 27.69
C ALA A 115 -9.44 15.14 26.46
N LEU A 116 -10.03 16.01 25.64
CA LEU A 116 -9.38 16.61 24.47
C LEU A 116 -8.17 17.45 24.87
N VAL A 117 -8.29 18.30 25.89
CA VAL A 117 -7.17 19.11 26.41
C VAL A 117 -6.03 18.23 26.91
N ARG A 118 -6.32 17.12 27.60
CA ARG A 118 -5.28 16.16 28.02
C ARG A 118 -4.58 15.53 26.81
N LEU A 119 -5.32 15.09 25.81
CA LEU A 119 -4.74 14.53 24.58
C LEU A 119 -3.90 15.55 23.82
N GLN A 120 -4.36 16.80 23.74
CA GLN A 120 -3.62 17.88 23.11
C GLN A 120 -2.31 18.15 23.85
N ARG A 121 -2.33 18.28 25.18
CA ARG A 121 -1.11 18.45 26.00
C ARG A 121 -0.12 17.30 25.80
N LEU A 122 -0.59 16.06 25.75
CA LEU A 122 0.25 14.90 25.47
C LEU A 122 0.86 14.98 24.06
N SER A 123 0.07 15.37 23.07
CA SER A 123 0.54 15.59 21.70
C SER A 123 1.62 16.68 21.68
N ASP A 124 1.35 17.85 22.23
CA ASP A 124 2.28 18.99 22.23
C ASP A 124 3.59 18.64 22.95
N SER A 125 3.51 17.94 24.09
CA SER A 125 4.70 17.48 24.83
C SER A 125 5.54 16.47 24.04
N ARG A 126 4.92 15.68 23.16
CA ARG A 126 5.63 14.73 22.30
C ARG A 126 6.21 15.40 21.06
N HIS A 127 5.56 16.44 20.54
CA HIS A 127 5.98 17.13 19.32
C HIS A 127 6.88 18.35 19.57
N SER A 128 7.12 18.73 20.83
CA SER A 128 8.01 19.85 21.15
C SER A 128 9.42 19.66 20.58
N ASP A 129 9.94 18.42 20.58
CA ASP A 129 11.27 18.06 20.09
C ASP A 129 11.25 16.93 19.05
N ASP A 130 10.51 17.12 17.95
CA ASP A 130 10.40 16.17 16.84
C ASP A 130 11.76 15.68 16.33
N TYR A 131 12.77 16.54 16.31
CA TYR A 131 14.11 16.19 15.85
C TYR A 131 14.77 15.12 16.74
N VAL A 132 14.65 15.24 18.06
CA VAL A 132 15.27 14.32 19.03
C VAL A 132 14.60 12.95 18.96
N LEU A 133 13.28 12.92 18.91
CA LEU A 133 12.48 11.69 18.73
C LEU A 133 12.84 10.98 17.42
N ASN A 134 12.84 11.71 16.30
CA ASN A 134 13.20 11.15 15.00
C ASN A 134 14.65 10.66 14.95
N LYS A 135 15.59 11.38 15.60
CA LYS A 135 16.98 10.94 15.72
C LYS A 135 17.08 9.61 16.48
N ALA A 136 16.39 9.48 17.61
CA ALA A 136 16.36 8.25 18.40
C ALA A 136 15.72 7.07 17.63
N LEU A 137 14.61 7.31 16.93
CA LEU A 137 13.95 6.32 16.10
C LEU A 137 14.84 5.86 14.94
N ARG A 138 15.50 6.80 14.23
CA ARG A 138 16.46 6.45 13.18
C ARG A 138 17.65 5.66 13.70
N ALA A 139 18.16 5.99 14.89
CA ALA A 139 19.24 5.23 15.51
C ALA A 139 18.84 3.78 15.79
N LYS A 140 17.64 3.56 16.38
CA LYS A 140 17.08 2.23 16.62
C LYS A 140 16.83 1.46 15.33
N LEU A 141 16.27 2.10 14.30
CA LEU A 141 16.02 1.46 13.02
C LEU A 141 17.32 1.11 12.27
N ARG A 142 18.36 1.94 12.36
CA ARG A 142 19.68 1.63 11.79
C ARG A 142 20.30 0.40 12.46
N SER A 143 20.26 0.31 13.79
CA SER A 143 20.79 -0.85 14.50
C SER A 143 19.99 -2.12 14.18
N GLN A 144 18.66 -2.02 14.14
CA GLN A 144 17.80 -3.13 13.72
C GLN A 144 18.07 -3.56 12.27
N LYS A 145 18.16 -2.62 11.33
CA LYS A 145 18.45 -2.91 9.92
C LYS A 145 19.82 -3.56 9.75
N LYS A 146 20.83 -3.12 10.51
CA LYS A 146 22.15 -3.76 10.53
C LYS A 146 22.05 -5.21 11.02
N ARG A 147 21.34 -5.46 12.13
CA ARG A 147 21.14 -6.80 12.66
C ARG A 147 20.40 -7.71 11.67
N VAL A 148 19.33 -7.23 11.05
CA VAL A 148 18.58 -7.98 10.02
C VAL A 148 19.44 -8.27 8.79
N ALA A 149 20.24 -7.30 8.34
CA ALA A 149 21.16 -7.52 7.21
C ALA A 149 22.24 -8.57 7.51
N GLU A 150 22.75 -8.60 8.76
CA GLU A 150 23.68 -9.65 9.22
C GLU A 150 23.00 -11.02 9.28
N GLU A 151 21.77 -11.11 9.81
CA GLU A 151 20.95 -12.31 9.84
C GLU A 151 20.67 -12.86 8.42
N GLU A 152 20.31 -11.98 7.48
CA GLU A 152 20.08 -12.34 6.08
C GLU A 152 21.37 -12.75 5.35
N ALA A 153 22.48 -12.05 5.60
CA ALA A 153 23.77 -12.40 5.02
C ALA A 153 24.25 -13.78 5.53
N ALA A 154 24.04 -14.09 6.81
CA ALA A 154 24.31 -15.41 7.37
C ALA A 154 23.43 -16.49 6.74
N SER A 155 22.13 -16.21 6.54
CA SER A 155 21.21 -17.10 5.84
C SER A 155 21.68 -17.42 4.43
N ARG A 156 22.01 -16.38 3.65
CA ARG A 156 22.47 -16.52 2.26
C ARG A 156 23.77 -17.31 2.17
N LYS A 157 24.73 -17.13 3.09
CA LYS A 157 25.96 -17.92 3.15
C LYS A 157 25.70 -19.42 3.37
N MET A 158 24.66 -19.75 4.14
CA MET A 158 24.25 -21.14 4.38
C MET A 158 23.33 -21.69 3.28
N GLY A 159 22.95 -20.87 2.29
CA GLY A 159 22.04 -21.25 1.21
C GLY A 159 20.56 -21.23 1.59
N PHE A 160 20.20 -20.64 2.73
CA PHE A 160 18.82 -20.50 3.16
C PHE A 160 18.23 -19.17 2.66
N GLY A 161 16.97 -19.19 2.21
CA GLY A 161 16.22 -18.01 1.76
C GLY A 161 15.32 -17.38 2.83
N ILE A 162 15.58 -17.66 4.12
CA ILE A 162 14.69 -17.32 5.24
C ILE A 162 15.48 -16.54 6.29
N ARG A 163 14.86 -15.54 6.92
CA ARG A 163 15.50 -14.79 8.01
C ARG A 163 15.88 -15.71 9.18
N LEU A 164 17.16 -15.75 9.53
CA LEU A 164 17.64 -16.52 10.68
C LEU A 164 17.35 -15.77 11.99
N LEU A 165 16.79 -16.49 12.96
CA LEU A 165 16.68 -16.01 14.33
C LEU A 165 18.02 -16.12 15.06
N PRO A 166 18.24 -15.32 16.12
CA PRO A 166 19.40 -15.50 16.99
C PRO A 166 19.43 -16.92 17.58
N ALA A 167 20.63 -17.45 17.76
CA ALA A 167 20.82 -18.80 18.29
C ALA A 167 20.23 -18.92 19.70
N SER A 168 19.31 -19.85 19.89
CA SER A 168 18.80 -20.22 21.21
C SER A 168 19.79 -21.15 21.91
N GLU A 169 20.00 -20.94 23.21
CA GLU A 169 20.87 -21.78 24.04
C GLU A 169 20.35 -23.23 24.10
N GLU A 170 19.02 -23.40 24.07
CA GLU A 170 18.35 -24.69 24.07
C GLU A 170 18.66 -25.48 22.79
N ASP A 171 18.59 -24.82 21.63
CA ASP A 171 18.89 -25.42 20.32
C ASP A 171 20.35 -25.85 20.24
N VAL A 172 21.27 -25.03 20.76
CA VAL A 172 22.69 -25.36 20.82
C VAL A 172 22.92 -26.59 21.71
N ALA A 173 22.26 -26.66 22.86
CA ALA A 173 22.35 -27.81 23.76
C ALA A 173 21.77 -29.09 23.13
N ALA A 174 20.63 -28.99 22.44
CA ALA A 174 20.04 -30.10 21.71
C ALA A 174 20.98 -30.59 20.58
N ALA A 175 21.53 -29.67 19.78
CA ALA A 175 22.47 -29.99 18.71
C ALA A 175 23.72 -30.69 19.23
N LYS A 176 24.27 -30.28 20.39
CA LYS A 176 25.42 -30.95 21.03
C LYS A 176 25.13 -32.38 21.47
N ARG A 177 23.87 -32.71 21.81
CA ARG A 177 23.48 -34.07 22.23
C ARG A 177 23.36 -35.03 21.03
N VAL A 178 23.12 -34.52 19.83
CA VAL A 178 23.04 -35.34 18.61
C VAL A 178 24.43 -35.82 18.22
N LYS A 179 24.71 -37.11 18.43
CA LYS A 179 25.96 -37.77 18.00
C LYS A 179 25.75 -38.42 16.63
N PHE A 180 26.46 -37.92 15.61
CA PHE A 180 26.55 -38.62 14.33
C PHE A 180 27.48 -39.84 14.44
N ALA A 181 27.22 -40.88 13.65
CA ALA A 181 28.06 -42.07 13.62
C ALA A 181 29.52 -41.70 13.28
N GLN A 182 30.49 -42.15 14.10
CA GLN A 182 31.91 -41.74 13.96
C GLN A 182 32.55 -42.06 12.60
N LYS A 183 31.97 -43.00 11.84
CA LYS A 183 32.39 -43.34 10.48
C LYS A 183 32.03 -42.27 9.45
N PHE A 184 31.04 -41.41 9.71
CA PHE A 184 30.58 -40.39 8.75
C PHE A 184 31.67 -39.36 8.42
N GLU A 185 32.30 -38.78 9.46
CA GLU A 185 33.36 -37.78 9.27
C GLU A 185 34.62 -38.36 8.63
N ARG A 186 35.00 -39.59 8.99
CA ARG A 186 36.11 -40.30 8.33
C ARG A 186 35.79 -40.55 6.85
N ASN A 187 34.62 -41.11 6.55
CA ASN A 187 34.18 -41.38 5.18
C ASN A 187 34.07 -40.08 4.34
N ARG A 188 33.64 -38.96 4.94
CA ARG A 188 33.56 -37.65 4.27
C ARG A 188 34.95 -37.09 3.95
N LYS A 189 35.90 -37.18 4.89
CA LYS A 189 37.29 -36.76 4.66
C LYS A 189 37.95 -37.60 3.57
N ASP A 190 37.76 -38.93 3.61
CA ASP A 190 38.29 -39.85 2.61
C ASP A 190 37.72 -39.57 1.21
N LYS A 191 36.41 -39.32 1.11
CA LYS A 191 35.76 -38.90 -0.16
C LYS A 191 36.34 -37.60 -0.72
N ARG A 192 36.49 -36.56 0.12
CA ARG A 192 37.02 -35.26 -0.31
C ARG A 192 38.48 -35.36 -0.74
N ALA A 193 39.29 -36.11 0.00
CA ALA A 193 40.69 -36.33 -0.34
C ALA A 193 40.83 -37.08 -1.68
N LEU A 194 39.95 -38.04 -1.96
CA LEU A 194 39.94 -38.75 -3.24
C LEU A 194 39.53 -37.83 -4.40
N ILE A 195 38.49 -37.00 -4.23
CA ILE A 195 38.06 -36.00 -5.23
C ILE A 195 39.19 -35.01 -5.54
N GLN A 196 39.91 -34.52 -4.52
CA GLN A 196 41.04 -33.60 -4.71
C GLN A 196 42.26 -34.26 -5.38
N SER A 197 42.41 -35.59 -5.27
CA SER A 197 43.45 -36.33 -5.98
C SER A 197 43.07 -36.77 -7.39
N ALA A 198 41.79 -36.66 -7.76
CA ALA A 198 41.36 -37.00 -9.10
C ALA A 198 41.77 -35.91 -10.11
N SER A 199 42.17 -36.33 -11.31
CA SER A 199 42.47 -35.40 -12.40
C SER A 199 41.20 -34.67 -12.86
N ILE A 200 41.26 -33.35 -12.97
CA ILE A 200 40.15 -32.51 -13.46
C ILE A 200 40.02 -32.62 -14.99
N PHE A 201 41.08 -33.06 -15.68
CA PHE A 201 41.07 -33.32 -17.11
C PHE A 201 40.72 -34.78 -17.37
N SER A 202 39.49 -35.02 -17.87
CA SER A 202 39.08 -36.31 -18.42
C SER A 202 38.81 -36.14 -19.90
N GLY A 203 39.89 -36.12 -20.70
CA GLY A 203 39.81 -36.22 -22.16
C GLY A 203 39.70 -37.69 -22.60
N PRO A 204 39.22 -37.97 -23.84
CA PRO A 204 38.86 -39.33 -24.29
C PRO A 204 40.04 -40.32 -24.36
N TYR A 205 41.28 -39.87 -24.13
CA TYR A 205 42.50 -40.64 -24.36
C TYR A 205 43.29 -40.96 -23.08
N ALA A 206 42.69 -40.83 -21.89
CA ALA A 206 43.34 -41.21 -20.64
C ALA A 206 43.15 -42.71 -20.34
N SER A 207 43.61 -43.58 -21.24
CA SER A 207 43.63 -45.03 -21.01
C SER A 207 45.07 -45.52 -20.83
N SER A 208 45.36 -46.04 -19.62
CA SER A 208 46.37 -47.07 -19.27
C SER A 208 47.41 -46.75 -18.19
N SER A 209 47.79 -45.49 -17.89
CA SER A 209 48.88 -45.20 -16.92
C SER A 209 48.46 -44.66 -15.55
N SER A 210 47.17 -44.45 -15.30
CA SER A 210 46.68 -43.71 -14.11
C SER A 210 46.44 -44.55 -12.85
N LYS A 211 46.30 -45.88 -12.96
CA LYS A 211 45.97 -46.75 -11.82
C LYS A 211 47.09 -46.81 -10.77
N THR A 212 48.34 -46.94 -11.21
CA THR A 212 49.52 -47.03 -10.32
C THR A 212 49.82 -45.72 -9.60
N ASN A 213 49.63 -44.59 -10.29
CA ASN A 213 49.86 -43.25 -9.74
C ASN A 213 48.82 -42.88 -8.67
N LEU A 214 47.54 -43.21 -8.91
CA LEU A 214 46.46 -43.05 -7.92
C LEU A 214 46.69 -43.94 -6.69
N GLU A 215 47.20 -45.16 -6.88
CA GLU A 215 47.50 -46.07 -5.78
C GLU A 215 48.68 -45.57 -4.92
N LEU A 216 49.76 -45.07 -5.54
CA LEU A 216 50.90 -44.45 -4.84
C LEU A 216 50.50 -43.17 -4.08
N GLN A 217 49.64 -42.34 -4.66
CA GLN A 217 49.12 -41.15 -4.00
C GLN A 217 48.21 -41.49 -2.82
N SER A 218 47.41 -42.56 -2.93
CA SER A 218 46.58 -43.05 -1.83
C SER A 218 47.40 -43.62 -0.67
N LYS A 219 48.49 -44.36 -0.98
CA LYS A 219 49.45 -44.88 0.00
C LYS A 219 50.23 -43.76 0.70
N ARG A 220 50.68 -42.73 -0.03
CA ARG A 220 51.36 -41.54 0.53
C ARG A 220 50.51 -40.75 1.54
N ARG A 221 49.18 -40.77 1.38
CA ARG A 221 48.24 -40.03 2.25
C ARG A 221 47.52 -40.91 3.28
N LYS A 222 47.90 -42.20 3.40
CA LYS A 222 47.29 -43.21 4.29
C LYS A 222 45.77 -43.37 4.09
N ILE A 223 45.32 -43.39 2.83
CA ILE A 223 43.90 -43.55 2.47
C ILE A 223 43.69 -44.94 1.84
N ASN A 224 42.65 -45.65 2.27
CA ASN A 224 42.21 -46.89 1.61
C ASN A 224 41.41 -46.54 0.33
N ALA A 225 42.09 -46.43 -0.81
CA ALA A 225 41.50 -46.06 -2.11
C ALA A 225 40.29 -46.94 -2.52
N ALA A 226 40.32 -48.23 -2.19
CA ALA A 226 39.24 -49.18 -2.49
C ALA A 226 37.95 -48.92 -1.68
N VAL A 227 38.08 -48.44 -0.44
CA VAL A 227 36.93 -48.11 0.41
C VAL A 227 36.33 -46.77 -0.01
N ALA A 228 37.18 -45.78 -0.28
CA ALA A 228 36.76 -44.45 -0.71
C ALA A 228 36.12 -44.44 -2.11
N SER A 229 36.63 -45.24 -3.06
CA SER A 229 36.01 -45.42 -4.39
C SER A 229 34.65 -46.12 -4.32
N LYS A 230 34.50 -47.18 -3.53
CA LYS A 230 33.20 -47.82 -3.26
C LYS A 230 32.18 -46.85 -2.65
N LEU A 231 32.63 -45.94 -1.80
CA LEU A 231 31.78 -44.91 -1.20
C LEU A 231 31.34 -43.81 -2.18
N LEU A 232 32.05 -43.60 -3.30
CA LEU A 232 31.68 -42.66 -4.38
C LEU A 232 30.77 -43.31 -5.42
N VAL A 233 30.94 -44.61 -5.69
CA VAL A 233 30.11 -45.40 -6.60
C VAL A 233 28.80 -45.86 -5.95
N GLY A 234 28.74 -45.89 -4.61
CA GLY A 234 27.54 -46.23 -3.85
C GLY A 234 26.39 -45.27 -4.14
N GLY A 235 25.41 -45.77 -4.92
CA GLY A 235 24.19 -45.05 -5.28
C GLY A 235 23.49 -44.44 -4.07
N PHE A 236 23.00 -43.22 -4.26
CA PHE A 236 22.20 -42.48 -3.30
C PHE A 236 20.91 -43.29 -3.01
N LYS A 237 20.87 -44.04 -1.89
CA LYS A 237 19.58 -44.50 -1.35
C LYS A 237 18.95 -43.26 -0.68
N PRO A 238 17.80 -42.77 -1.15
CA PRO A 238 17.13 -41.65 -0.52
C PRO A 238 16.85 -42.00 0.95
N SER A 239 17.14 -41.07 1.86
CA SER A 239 16.80 -41.25 3.27
C SER A 239 15.29 -41.35 3.42
N SER A 240 14.81 -42.30 4.22
CA SER A 240 13.39 -42.52 4.51
C SER A 240 12.82 -41.49 5.49
N ARG A 241 13.12 -40.20 5.29
CA ARG A 241 12.46 -39.08 5.99
C ARG A 241 11.81 -38.16 4.97
N ALA A 242 10.74 -38.68 4.38
CA ALA A 242 9.70 -37.92 3.73
C ALA A 242 8.37 -38.60 4.08
N ARG A 243 7.79 -38.19 5.22
CA ARG A 243 6.36 -38.14 5.52
C ARG A 243 6.19 -37.10 6.61
#